data_AF-A0A4D9D299-F1
#
_entry.id   AF-A0A4D9D299-F1
#
_cell.length_a   1.000
_cell.length_b   1.000
_cell.length_c   1.000
_cell.angle_alpha   90.00
_cell.angle_beta   90.00
_cell.angle_gamma   90.00
#
_symmetry.space_group_name_H-M   'P 1'
#
loop_
_entity.id
_entity.type
_entity.pdbx_description
1 polymer ?
#
loop_
_entity_poly.entity_id
_entity_poly.type
_entity_poly.pdbx_seq_one_letter_code
_entity_poly.pdbx_strand_id
1 'polypeptide(L)'
;MSFTMALSFLLLMGGDGIITDQSAWKEQAICDEGILPKGPIFVHFIRNDALYVDPTNVKSWKEIPELSKTEMAGTDFRVSKPWTPYYDESKPELVILNLGTHIHSTRFFKVLLDEALSFLSQRRAMAVAMGRRPPRILWRTTAPGHPECWKHQEPIMEGKEGASPLYEGVYRDRYTWHLIKDMNTYMETRVKEVLGENDGPTVMRLHDIVKERADGHLQGDLGDCLHYHLPGPPDWWTRVFLEVLRELV
;
A
#
# COMPACT_ATOMS: atom_id res chain seq x y z
N MET A 1 -20.13 -4.89 15.04
CA MET A 1 -19.08 -4.97 14.00
C MET A 1 -17.76 -5.13 14.72
N SER A 2 -17.03 -6.23 14.52
CA SER A 2 -15.78 -6.50 15.28
C SER A 2 -14.62 -5.63 14.78
N PHE A 3 -13.61 -5.39 15.63
CA PHE A 3 -12.41 -4.62 15.31
C PHE A 3 -11.72 -5.04 14.01
N THR A 4 -11.58 -6.36 13.82
CA THR A 4 -11.01 -6.95 12.61
C THR A 4 -11.78 -6.47 11.37
N MET A 5 -13.11 -6.41 11.42
CA MET A 5 -13.89 -5.92 10.27
C MET A 5 -13.63 -4.44 9.96
N ALA A 6 -13.51 -3.55 10.95
CA ALA A 6 -13.35 -2.11 10.68
C ALA A 6 -11.93 -1.75 10.21
N LEU A 7 -10.90 -2.35 10.82
CA LEU A 7 -9.52 -2.17 10.40
C LEU A 7 -9.26 -2.85 9.04
N SER A 8 -9.75 -4.08 8.85
CA SER A 8 -9.67 -4.75 7.55
C SER A 8 -10.49 -4.00 6.49
N PHE A 9 -11.57 -3.28 6.83
CA PHE A 9 -12.34 -2.45 5.90
C PHE A 9 -11.56 -1.22 5.44
N LEU A 10 -10.83 -0.56 6.34
CA LEU A 10 -9.93 0.54 5.98
C LEU A 10 -8.73 0.04 5.15
N LEU A 11 -8.18 -1.12 5.49
CA LEU A 11 -7.09 -1.75 4.74
C LEU A 11 -7.54 -2.22 3.34
N LEU A 12 -8.83 -2.54 3.16
CA LEU A 12 -9.44 -2.99 1.91
C LEU A 12 -9.88 -1.87 0.98
N MET A 13 -10.65 -0.92 1.51
CA MET A 13 -11.30 0.11 0.71
C MET A 13 -10.30 1.16 0.22
N GLY A 14 -9.13 1.21 0.86
CA GLY A 14 -8.03 2.11 0.58
C GLY A 14 -8.42 3.58 0.38
N GLY A 15 -9.52 4.02 1.00
CA GLY A 15 -9.92 5.42 0.90
C GLY A 15 -8.76 6.33 1.28
N ASP A 16 -8.70 7.51 0.66
CA ASP A 16 -7.91 8.65 1.13
C ASP A 16 -8.46 9.04 2.52
N GLY A 17 -8.02 8.31 3.54
CA GLY A 17 -8.60 8.35 4.87
C GLY A 17 -7.57 8.85 5.86
N ILE A 18 -7.62 10.16 6.13
CA ILE A 18 -7.04 10.70 7.35
C ILE A 18 -7.74 10.02 8.52
N ILE A 19 -6.97 9.37 9.39
CA ILE A 19 -7.45 9.03 10.72
C ILE A 19 -7.37 10.33 11.55
N THR A 20 -8.43 11.15 11.46
CA THR A 20 -8.68 12.20 12.43
C THR A 20 -9.56 11.64 13.54
N ASP A 21 -9.08 11.73 14.78
CA ASP A 21 -9.87 11.99 15.99
C ASP A 21 -11.32 11.43 16.04
N GLN A 22 -11.48 10.10 16.00
CA GLN A 22 -12.66 9.46 16.59
C GLN A 22 -12.21 8.24 17.42
N SER A 23 -12.31 8.44 18.72
CA SER A 23 -11.56 7.83 19.82
C SER A 23 -12.22 6.60 20.45
N ALA A 24 -13.50 6.29 20.19
CA ALA A 24 -14.17 5.25 20.99
C ALA A 24 -13.97 3.79 20.55
N TRP A 25 -13.60 3.51 19.29
CA TRP A 25 -13.66 2.15 18.72
C TRP A 25 -12.29 1.48 18.54
N LYS A 26 -11.22 2.29 18.61
CA LYS A 26 -9.82 1.86 18.52
C LYS A 26 -9.26 1.45 19.87
N GLU A 27 -9.75 2.07 20.95
CA GLU A 27 -9.39 1.76 22.33
C GLU A 27 -9.77 0.32 22.70
N GLN A 28 -10.97 -0.14 22.33
CA GLN A 28 -11.46 -1.47 22.73
C GLN A 28 -10.55 -2.61 22.25
N ALA A 29 -10.05 -2.57 21.01
CA ALA A 29 -9.26 -3.66 20.45
C ALA A 29 -7.78 -3.66 20.85
N ILE A 30 -7.23 -2.45 21.01
CA ILE A 30 -5.92 -2.21 21.61
C ILE A 30 -5.97 -2.75 23.06
N CYS A 31 -7.05 -2.47 23.80
CA CYS A 31 -7.30 -3.04 25.12
C CYS A 31 -7.55 -4.56 25.12
N ASP A 32 -8.32 -5.11 24.17
CA ASP A 32 -8.64 -6.54 24.08
C ASP A 32 -7.38 -7.40 23.80
N GLU A 33 -6.40 -6.86 23.07
CA GLU A 33 -5.09 -7.46 22.81
C GLU A 33 -4.03 -7.07 23.87
N GLY A 34 -4.42 -6.37 24.93
CA GLY A 34 -3.54 -5.95 26.03
C GLY A 34 -2.49 -4.90 25.66
N ILE A 35 -2.61 -4.28 24.49
CA ILE A 35 -1.75 -3.19 24.04
C ILE A 35 -2.29 -1.94 24.72
N LEU A 36 -1.59 -1.31 25.66
CA LEU A 36 -2.03 -0.05 26.25
C LEU A 36 -1.05 1.05 25.86
N PRO A 37 -1.30 1.81 24.79
CA PRO A 37 -0.42 2.88 24.39
C PRO A 37 -0.41 3.95 25.50
N LYS A 38 0.77 4.51 25.79
CA LYS A 38 0.93 5.57 26.79
C LYS A 38 0.32 6.93 26.38
N GLY A 39 -0.35 6.97 25.22
CA GLY A 39 -0.95 8.15 24.62
C GLY A 39 -1.57 7.83 23.24
N PRO A 40 -2.16 8.82 22.54
CA PRO A 40 -2.69 8.62 21.19
C PRO A 40 -1.57 8.28 20.19
N ILE A 41 -1.85 7.38 19.24
CA ILE A 41 -0.98 7.06 18.11
C ILE A 41 -1.65 7.53 16.82
N PHE A 42 -0.97 8.38 16.06
CA PHE A 42 -1.37 8.84 14.74
C PHE A 42 -0.79 7.92 13.67
N VAL A 43 -1.69 7.23 12.98
CA VAL A 43 -1.35 6.31 11.88
C VAL A 43 -1.84 6.92 10.57
N HIS A 44 -0.92 7.05 9.62
CA HIS A 44 -1.22 7.51 8.27
C HIS A 44 -1.18 6.34 7.30
N PHE A 45 -2.33 6.03 6.71
CA PHE A 45 -2.43 5.08 5.61
C PHE A 45 -2.46 5.87 4.31
N ILE A 46 -1.42 5.72 3.50
CA ILE A 46 -1.30 6.40 2.22
C ILE A 46 -1.51 5.35 1.13
N ARG A 47 -2.76 5.24 0.67
CA ARG A 47 -3.04 4.66 -0.65
C ARG A 47 -3.15 5.80 -1.62
N ASN A 48 -2.26 5.82 -2.58
CA ASN A 48 -2.42 6.69 -3.73
C ASN A 48 -1.88 5.90 -4.91
N ASP A 49 -2.71 5.73 -5.93
CA ASP A 49 -2.40 4.97 -7.14
C ASP A 49 -1.07 5.43 -7.78
N ALA A 50 -0.62 6.65 -7.46
CA ALA A 50 0.69 7.16 -7.82
C ALA A 50 1.47 7.91 -6.70
N LEU A 51 1.12 7.78 -5.41
CA LEU A 51 1.89 8.38 -4.27
C LEU A 51 2.39 9.83 -4.47
N TYR A 52 1.60 10.70 -5.10
CA TYR A 52 2.06 12.06 -5.48
C TYR A 52 2.58 12.88 -4.29
N VAL A 53 3.84 13.29 -4.37
CA VAL A 53 4.51 14.16 -3.40
C VAL A 53 4.25 15.64 -3.72
N ASP A 54 4.35 16.03 -5.00
CA ASP A 54 4.08 17.39 -5.49
C ASP A 54 3.33 17.35 -6.83
N PRO A 55 2.05 17.80 -6.88
CA PRO A 55 1.25 17.81 -8.09
C PRO A 55 1.72 18.86 -9.10
N THR A 56 2.54 19.83 -8.70
CA THR A 56 3.10 20.86 -9.60
C THR A 56 4.28 20.32 -10.41
N ASN A 57 4.97 19.30 -9.89
CA ASN A 57 6.05 18.61 -10.58
C ASN A 57 5.55 17.69 -11.71
N VAL A 58 4.23 17.43 -11.77
CA VAL A 58 3.55 16.68 -12.84
C VAL A 58 3.77 17.31 -14.23
N LYS A 59 4.13 18.61 -14.31
CA LYS A 59 4.55 19.23 -15.58
C LYS A 59 5.81 18.58 -16.17
N SER A 60 6.76 18.15 -15.34
CA SER A 60 7.96 17.44 -15.80
C SER A 60 7.66 16.02 -16.29
N TRP A 61 6.56 15.42 -15.82
CA TRP A 61 6.16 14.07 -16.23
C TRP A 61 5.49 14.06 -17.61
N LYS A 62 4.87 15.18 -18.01
CA LYS A 62 4.39 15.38 -19.40
C LYS A 62 5.53 15.40 -20.42
N GLU A 63 6.77 15.61 -19.97
CA GLU A 63 7.97 15.55 -20.81
C GLU A 63 8.56 14.14 -20.90
N ILE A 64 8.01 13.16 -20.18
CA ILE A 64 8.32 11.74 -20.36
C ILE A 64 7.46 11.24 -21.53
N PRO A 65 8.03 11.08 -22.75
CA PRO A 65 7.23 10.94 -23.98
C PRO A 65 6.37 9.67 -23.99
N GLU A 66 6.79 8.64 -23.27
CA GLU A 66 6.11 7.34 -23.18
C GLU A 66 4.82 7.36 -22.33
N LEU A 67 4.68 8.31 -21.38
CA LEU A 67 3.47 8.45 -20.56
C LEU A 67 2.28 9.03 -21.36
N SER A 68 2.52 9.58 -22.55
CA SER A 68 1.67 10.64 -23.09
C SER A 68 0.32 10.22 -23.70
N LYS A 69 0.02 8.94 -23.98
CA LYS A 69 -1.30 8.61 -24.61
C LYS A 69 -1.95 7.26 -24.27
N THR A 70 -1.21 6.24 -23.86
CA THR A 70 -1.78 4.88 -23.65
C THR A 70 -1.70 4.43 -22.20
N GLU A 71 -0.61 4.75 -21.49
CA GLU A 71 -0.44 4.37 -20.07
C GLU A 71 -1.29 5.24 -19.12
N MET A 72 -1.48 6.52 -19.46
CA MET A 72 -2.34 7.47 -18.71
C MET A 72 -3.82 7.40 -19.08
N ALA A 73 -4.20 6.71 -20.17
CA ALA A 73 -5.58 6.67 -20.65
C ALA A 73 -6.42 5.54 -20.01
N GLY A 74 -5.77 4.49 -19.48
CA GLY A 74 -6.42 3.41 -18.72
C GLY A 74 -6.39 3.60 -17.21
N THR A 75 -5.55 4.52 -16.73
CA THR A 75 -5.42 4.90 -15.33
C THR A 75 -6.21 6.18 -15.14
N ASP A 76 -7.34 6.05 -14.43
CA ASP A 76 -8.17 7.19 -14.03
C ASP A 76 -7.43 8.00 -12.95
N PHE A 77 -6.30 8.62 -13.32
CA PHE A 77 -5.50 9.53 -12.50
C PHE A 77 -6.26 10.85 -12.35
N ARG A 78 -7.47 10.78 -11.78
CA ARG A 78 -8.16 11.96 -11.25
C ARG A 78 -7.28 12.49 -10.13
N VAL A 79 -6.43 13.46 -10.48
CA VAL A 79 -5.50 14.23 -9.64
C VAL A 79 -5.79 14.03 -8.16
N SER A 80 -5.24 12.97 -7.58
CA SER A 80 -5.33 12.74 -6.15
C SER A 80 -4.60 13.89 -5.48
N LYS A 81 -5.17 14.46 -4.42
CA LYS A 81 -4.47 15.50 -3.66
C LYS A 81 -3.14 14.92 -3.16
N PRO A 82 -2.05 15.70 -3.16
CA PRO A 82 -0.80 15.24 -2.57
C PRO A 82 -1.06 14.86 -1.11
N TRP A 83 -0.47 13.75 -0.69
CA TRP A 83 -0.61 13.25 0.70
C TRP A 83 0.33 13.98 1.67
N THR A 84 1.34 14.67 1.14
CA THR A 84 2.42 15.32 1.89
C THR A 84 1.97 16.45 2.82
N PRO A 85 0.98 17.32 2.50
CA PRO A 85 0.51 18.32 3.45
C PRO A 85 -0.14 17.69 4.67
N TYR A 86 -0.89 16.59 4.48
CA TYR A 86 -1.53 15.87 5.56
C TYR A 86 -0.51 15.21 6.49
N TYR A 87 0.56 14.66 5.92
CA TYR A 87 1.68 14.13 6.71
C TYR A 87 2.32 15.23 7.57
N ASP A 88 2.57 16.41 6.99
CA ASP A 88 3.22 17.53 7.70
C ASP A 88 2.34 18.09 8.83
N GLU A 89 1.02 18.11 8.62
CA GLU A 89 0.04 18.57 9.60
C GLU A 89 -0.07 17.59 10.78
N SER A 90 -0.24 16.28 10.51
CA SER A 90 -0.51 15.30 11.56
C SER A 90 0.74 14.78 12.27
N LYS A 91 1.91 14.84 11.63
CA LYS A 91 3.20 14.35 12.16
C LYS A 91 3.09 12.91 12.69
N PRO A 92 2.70 11.95 11.84
CA PRO A 92 2.32 10.61 12.28
C PRO A 92 3.48 9.85 12.94
N GLU A 93 3.19 8.94 13.87
CA GLU A 93 4.16 8.00 14.42
C GLU A 93 4.37 6.78 13.52
N LEU A 94 3.36 6.42 12.71
CA LEU A 94 3.42 5.32 11.75
C LEU A 94 2.85 5.73 10.40
N VAL A 95 3.58 5.41 9.34
CA VAL A 95 3.16 5.61 7.95
C VAL A 95 3.11 4.26 7.25
N ILE A 96 1.96 3.93 6.68
CA ILE A 96 1.76 2.71 5.90
C ILE A 96 1.62 3.10 4.43
N LEU A 97 2.48 2.54 3.59
CA LEU A 97 2.55 2.87 2.16
C LEU A 97 2.34 1.63 1.30
N ASN A 98 1.82 1.86 0.09
CA ASN A 98 1.79 0.90 -1.00
C ASN A 98 1.82 1.67 -2.32
N LEU A 99 2.37 1.03 -3.35
CA LEU A 99 2.41 1.51 -4.73
C LEU A 99 2.42 0.29 -5.66
N GLY A 100 1.78 0.34 -6.83
CA GLY A 100 2.09 -0.61 -7.90
C GLY A 100 0.91 -1.11 -8.75
N THR A 101 -0.25 -1.46 -8.16
CA THR A 101 -1.29 -2.20 -8.90
C THR A 101 -1.91 -1.40 -10.07
N HIS A 102 -1.86 -0.08 -10.00
CA HIS A 102 -2.31 0.82 -11.08
C HIS A 102 -1.17 1.38 -11.94
N ILE A 103 0.06 0.86 -11.78
CA ILE A 103 1.21 1.33 -12.54
C ILE A 103 1.60 0.26 -13.56
N HIS A 104 1.58 0.67 -14.83
CA HIS A 104 1.89 -0.20 -15.97
C HIS A 104 3.32 -0.02 -16.50
N SER A 105 4.16 0.76 -15.80
CA SER A 105 5.52 1.10 -16.20
C SER A 105 6.49 1.06 -15.03
N THR A 106 7.52 0.22 -15.12
CA THR A 106 8.58 0.15 -14.10
C THR A 106 9.36 1.45 -14.00
N ARG A 107 9.56 2.17 -15.11
CA ARG A 107 10.20 3.49 -15.10
C ARG A 107 9.37 4.48 -14.28
N PHE A 108 8.07 4.54 -14.52
CA PHE A 108 7.19 5.44 -13.80
C PHE A 108 7.11 5.09 -12.30
N PHE A 109 6.98 3.79 -11.99
CA PHE A 109 7.04 3.30 -10.62
C PHE A 109 8.29 3.78 -9.88
N LYS A 110 9.47 3.66 -10.51
CA LYS A 110 10.75 4.08 -9.91
C LYS A 110 10.76 5.57 -9.57
N VAL A 111 10.29 6.43 -10.49
CA VAL A 111 10.20 7.88 -10.26
C VAL A 111 9.32 8.19 -9.05
N LEU A 112 8.11 7.64 -9.00
CA LEU A 112 7.16 7.90 -7.91
C LEU A 112 7.70 7.41 -6.56
N LEU A 113 8.31 6.22 -6.55
CA LEU A 113 8.92 5.66 -5.37
C LEU A 113 10.09 6.51 -4.88
N ASP A 114 11.01 6.90 -5.76
CA ASP A 114 12.17 7.72 -5.40
C ASP A 114 11.74 9.09 -4.86
N GLU A 115 10.71 9.71 -5.43
CA GLU A 115 10.13 10.95 -4.90
C GLU A 115 9.56 10.76 -3.49
N ALA A 116 8.75 9.71 -3.28
CA ALA A 116 8.17 9.40 -1.97
C ALA A 116 9.26 9.12 -0.92
N LEU A 117 10.30 8.37 -1.29
CA LEU A 117 11.42 8.05 -0.40
C LEU A 117 12.28 9.29 -0.08
N SER A 118 12.51 10.16 -1.06
CA SER A 118 13.19 11.44 -0.84
C SER A 118 12.44 12.30 0.17
N PHE A 119 11.12 12.43 0.01
CA PHE A 119 10.28 13.15 0.97
C PHE A 119 10.36 12.54 2.38
N LEU A 120 10.16 11.22 2.50
CA LEU A 120 10.19 10.54 3.80
C LEU A 120 11.56 10.64 4.49
N SER A 121 12.65 10.51 3.73
CA SER A 121 14.02 10.64 4.25
C SER A 121 14.26 12.05 4.81
N GLN A 122 13.89 13.08 4.06
CA GLN A 122 14.01 14.48 4.52
C GLN A 122 13.19 14.74 5.79
N ARG A 123 11.95 14.26 5.83
CA ARG A 123 11.07 14.45 7.00
C ARG A 123 11.55 13.70 8.23
N ARG A 124 12.09 12.49 8.06
CA ARG A 124 12.71 11.74 9.15
C ARG A 124 13.97 12.45 9.68
N ALA A 125 14.84 12.94 8.81
CA ALA A 125 16.02 13.72 9.21
C ALA A 125 15.62 15.00 9.97
N MET A 126 14.59 15.70 9.50
CA MET A 126 14.04 16.88 10.16
C MET A 126 13.47 16.55 11.55
N ALA A 127 12.74 15.44 11.70
CA ALA A 127 12.24 15.00 13.00
C ALA A 127 13.39 14.79 14.00
N VAL A 128 14.44 14.10 13.58
CA VAL A 128 15.64 13.86 14.41
C VAL A 128 16.32 15.18 14.78
N ALA A 129 16.50 16.10 13.82
CA ALA A 129 17.10 17.41 14.07
C ALA A 129 16.30 18.26 15.08
N MET A 130 14.98 18.05 15.15
CA MET A 130 14.10 18.69 16.13
C MET A 130 14.00 17.93 17.46
N GLY A 131 14.80 16.88 17.67
CA GLY A 131 14.75 16.05 18.88
C GLY A 131 13.48 15.19 19.00
N ARG A 132 12.79 14.93 17.88
CA ARG A 132 11.62 14.06 17.81
C ARG A 132 12.01 12.68 17.27
N ARG A 133 11.26 11.65 17.69
CA ARG A 133 11.34 10.33 17.09
C ARG A 133 10.83 10.41 15.63
N PRO A 134 11.57 9.92 14.63
CA PRO A 134 11.07 9.84 13.26
C PRO A 134 9.91 8.83 13.17
N PRO A 135 8.96 9.02 12.23
CA PRO A 135 7.91 8.03 12.00
C PRO A 135 8.49 6.69 11.61
N ARG A 136 7.87 5.63 12.11
CA ARG A 136 8.04 4.28 11.59
C ARG A 136 7.33 4.16 10.25
N ILE A 137 7.94 3.41 9.35
CA ILE A 137 7.45 3.24 7.99
C ILE A 137 7.13 1.75 7.83
N LEU A 138 5.92 1.44 7.39
CA LEU A 138 5.49 0.10 7.01
C LEU A 138 5.19 0.12 5.51
N TRP A 139 6.06 -0.49 4.70
CA TRP A 139 5.84 -0.58 3.27
C TRP A 139 5.23 -1.93 2.90
N ARG A 140 4.08 -1.92 2.24
CA ARG A 140 3.43 -3.14 1.74
C ARG A 140 3.81 -3.36 0.29
N THR A 141 4.30 -4.55 -0.04
CA THR A 141 4.51 -4.94 -1.45
C THR A 141 3.20 -4.94 -2.23
N THR A 142 3.29 -4.80 -3.56
CA THR A 142 2.14 -4.73 -4.46
C THR A 142 1.33 -6.02 -4.37
N ALA A 143 0.03 -5.92 -4.08
CA ALA A 143 -0.88 -7.04 -4.17
C ALA A 143 -1.38 -7.19 -5.63
N PRO A 144 -1.33 -8.40 -6.20
CA PRO A 144 -1.89 -8.63 -7.51
C PRO A 144 -3.43 -8.70 -7.45
N GLY A 145 -4.08 -8.33 -8.56
CA GLY A 145 -5.48 -8.68 -8.81
C GLY A 145 -5.60 -9.96 -9.65
N HIS A 146 -6.67 -10.73 -9.52
CA HIS A 146 -6.85 -12.02 -10.19
C HIS A 146 -8.04 -11.98 -11.16
N PRO A 147 -7.86 -11.60 -12.45
CA PRO A 147 -8.94 -11.62 -13.43
C PRO A 147 -9.74 -12.91 -13.37
N GLU A 148 -11.06 -12.81 -13.57
CA GLU A 148 -11.96 -13.96 -13.45
C GLU A 148 -11.87 -14.66 -12.08
N CYS A 149 -11.54 -13.93 -11.01
CA CYS A 149 -11.51 -14.39 -9.62
C CYS A 149 -12.76 -15.19 -9.22
N TRP A 150 -13.92 -14.91 -9.84
CA TRP A 150 -15.17 -15.67 -9.67
C TRP A 150 -15.08 -17.16 -10.04
N LYS A 151 -14.08 -17.58 -10.81
CA LYS A 151 -13.82 -18.99 -11.14
C LYS A 151 -13.10 -19.74 -10.00
N HIS A 152 -12.58 -19.02 -9.01
CA HIS A 152 -11.83 -19.58 -7.90
C HIS A 152 -12.69 -19.59 -6.64
N GLN A 153 -12.88 -20.79 -6.07
CA GLN A 153 -13.52 -20.97 -4.75
C GLN A 153 -12.50 -21.37 -3.68
N GLU A 154 -11.26 -21.62 -4.09
CA GLU A 154 -10.14 -22.01 -3.24
C GLU A 154 -8.86 -21.32 -3.74
N PRO A 155 -7.83 -21.19 -2.87
CA PRO A 155 -6.54 -20.66 -3.28
C PRO A 155 -5.97 -21.39 -4.50
N ILE A 156 -5.30 -20.65 -5.38
CA ILE A 156 -4.56 -21.22 -6.50
C ILE A 156 -3.41 -22.06 -5.93
N MET A 157 -3.25 -23.29 -6.42
CA MET A 157 -2.11 -24.12 -6.03
C MET A 157 -0.78 -23.43 -6.36
N GLU A 158 0.17 -23.48 -5.43
CA GLU A 158 1.52 -22.95 -5.59
C GLU A 158 2.17 -23.43 -6.91
N GLY A 159 2.81 -22.49 -7.62
CA GLY A 159 3.44 -22.74 -8.92
C GLY A 159 2.47 -22.79 -10.10
N LYS A 160 1.15 -22.70 -9.87
CA LYS A 160 0.14 -22.60 -10.94
C LYS A 160 -0.38 -21.18 -11.17
N GLU A 161 0.10 -20.20 -10.42
CA GLU A 161 -0.30 -18.80 -10.56
C GLU A 161 -0.03 -18.33 -12.00
N GLY A 162 1.18 -18.60 -12.51
CA GLY A 162 1.58 -18.29 -13.89
C GLY A 162 1.18 -19.33 -14.95
N ALA A 163 0.56 -20.45 -14.57
CA ALA A 163 0.24 -21.55 -15.49
C ALA A 163 -1.08 -21.34 -16.25
N SER A 164 -1.86 -20.33 -15.88
CA SER A 164 -3.05 -19.95 -16.63
C SER A 164 -2.63 -19.35 -17.98
N PRO A 165 -3.16 -19.81 -19.13
CA PRO A 165 -2.94 -19.16 -20.42
C PRO A 165 -3.37 -17.68 -20.44
N LEU A 166 -4.22 -17.29 -19.49
CA LEU A 166 -4.65 -15.91 -19.32
C LEU A 166 -3.54 -15.03 -18.72
N TYR A 167 -2.54 -15.63 -18.09
CA TYR A 167 -1.40 -14.97 -17.45
C TYR A 167 -0.51 -14.23 -18.46
N GLU A 168 -0.35 -14.78 -19.66
CA GLU A 168 0.37 -14.14 -20.78
C GLU A 168 -0.47 -13.11 -21.56
N GLY A 169 -1.73 -12.87 -21.17
CA GLY A 169 -2.66 -11.94 -21.83
C GLY A 169 -3.31 -10.96 -20.86
N VAL A 170 -4.61 -11.14 -20.58
CA VAL A 170 -5.43 -10.21 -19.79
C VAL A 170 -4.83 -9.91 -18.40
N TYR A 171 -4.19 -10.88 -17.76
CA TYR A 171 -3.55 -10.71 -16.45
C TYR A 171 -2.28 -9.86 -16.55
N ARG A 172 -1.51 -10.03 -17.63
CA ARG A 172 -0.28 -9.29 -17.89
C ARG A 172 -0.56 -7.79 -17.96
N ASP A 173 -1.60 -7.42 -18.70
CA ASP A 173 -1.83 -6.02 -19.05
C ASP A 173 -2.79 -5.32 -18.07
N ARG A 174 -3.79 -6.01 -17.48
CA ARG A 174 -4.77 -5.39 -16.58
C ARG A 174 -4.24 -5.07 -15.18
N TYR A 175 -3.43 -5.96 -14.59
CA TYR A 175 -2.87 -5.78 -13.25
C TYR A 175 -1.34 -5.83 -13.23
N THR A 176 -0.73 -5.79 -14.41
CA THR A 176 0.73 -5.62 -14.55
C THR A 176 1.55 -6.70 -13.83
N TRP A 177 1.05 -7.94 -13.74
CA TRP A 177 1.69 -9.02 -12.97
C TRP A 177 3.16 -9.21 -13.34
N HIS A 178 3.47 -9.12 -14.62
CA HIS A 178 4.81 -9.25 -15.17
C HIS A 178 5.82 -8.22 -14.62
N LEU A 179 5.35 -7.05 -14.14
CA LEU A 179 6.21 -6.02 -13.55
C LEU A 179 6.25 -6.07 -12.02
N ILE A 180 5.30 -6.76 -11.36
CA ILE A 180 5.17 -6.74 -9.89
C ILE A 180 6.45 -7.22 -9.21
N LYS A 181 7.08 -8.29 -9.73
CA LYS A 181 8.35 -8.81 -9.17
C LYS A 181 9.44 -7.75 -9.20
N ASP A 182 9.61 -7.07 -10.33
CA ASP A 182 10.64 -6.05 -10.51
C ASP A 182 10.34 -4.79 -9.68
N MET A 183 9.08 -4.36 -9.63
CA MET A 183 8.64 -3.24 -8.81
C MET A 183 8.85 -3.51 -7.31
N ASN A 184 8.45 -4.68 -6.82
CA ASN A 184 8.65 -5.07 -5.43
C ASN A 184 10.13 -5.22 -5.08
N THR A 185 10.94 -5.85 -5.96
CA THR A 185 12.39 -5.99 -5.74
C THR A 185 13.07 -4.64 -5.67
N TYR A 186 12.74 -3.75 -6.61
CA TYR A 186 13.29 -2.39 -6.62
C TYR A 186 12.86 -1.61 -5.36
N MET A 187 11.58 -1.71 -4.98
CA MET A 187 11.07 -1.11 -3.76
C MET A 187 11.81 -1.59 -2.52
N GLU A 188 11.91 -2.91 -2.29
CA GLU A 188 12.59 -3.45 -1.11
C GLU A 188 14.03 -2.99 -1.02
N THR A 189 14.73 -2.96 -2.16
CA THR A 189 16.11 -2.49 -2.26
C THR A 189 16.19 -1.01 -1.89
N ARG A 190 15.41 -0.16 -2.55
CA ARG A 190 15.53 1.29 -2.41
C ARG A 190 15.07 1.80 -1.05
N VAL A 191 14.00 1.20 -0.52
CA VAL A 191 13.47 1.47 0.81
C VAL A 191 14.54 1.25 1.88
N LYS A 192 15.31 0.15 1.80
CA LYS A 192 16.44 -0.11 2.70
C LYS A 192 17.61 0.86 2.49
N GLU A 193 17.98 1.11 1.24
CA GLU A 193 19.09 2.00 0.91
C GLU A 193 18.86 3.45 1.36
N VAL A 194 17.63 3.96 1.23
CA VAL A 194 17.31 5.38 1.54
C VAL A 194 16.98 5.60 3.01
N LEU A 195 16.28 4.65 3.64
CA LEU A 195 15.76 4.83 5.01
C LEU A 195 16.56 4.06 6.07
N GLY A 196 17.50 3.20 5.66
CA GLY A 196 18.37 2.41 6.53
C GLY A 196 17.71 1.14 7.09
N GLU A 197 18.51 0.23 7.68
CA GLU A 197 18.02 -1.06 8.21
C GLU A 197 17.68 -1.03 9.71
N ASN A 198 18.40 -0.24 10.52
CA ASN A 198 18.32 -0.34 12.00
C ASN A 198 17.15 0.42 12.64
N ASP A 199 16.75 1.56 12.07
CA ASP A 199 15.53 2.31 12.43
C ASP A 199 14.54 2.34 11.26
N GLY A 200 14.71 1.36 10.37
CA GLY A 200 14.23 1.37 9.01
C GLY A 200 12.73 1.15 8.81
N PRO A 201 12.35 1.04 7.55
CA PRO A 201 11.03 0.63 7.11
C PRO A 201 10.83 -0.88 7.31
N THR A 202 9.72 -1.25 7.93
CA THR A 202 9.25 -2.64 7.93
C THR A 202 8.65 -2.94 6.56
N VAL A 203 9.20 -3.92 5.84
CA VAL A 203 8.61 -4.40 4.60
C VAL A 203 7.64 -5.53 4.92
N MET A 204 6.36 -5.30 4.64
CA MET A 204 5.35 -6.33 4.63
C MET A 204 5.27 -6.92 3.22
N ARG A 205 5.75 -8.16 3.07
CA ARG A 205 5.68 -8.93 1.82
C ARG A 205 4.29 -9.46 1.53
N LEU A 206 3.36 -8.53 1.37
CA LEU A 206 1.95 -8.76 1.12
C LEU A 206 1.70 -9.62 -0.12
N HIS A 207 2.42 -9.33 -1.20
CA HIS A 207 2.39 -10.08 -2.45
C HIS A 207 2.43 -11.59 -2.21
N ASP A 208 3.40 -12.07 -1.43
CA ASP A 208 3.65 -13.49 -1.23
C ASP A 208 2.52 -14.18 -0.46
N ILE A 209 1.78 -13.42 0.35
CA ILE A 209 0.64 -13.90 1.13
C ILE A 209 -0.62 -14.01 0.27
N VAL A 210 -0.79 -13.12 -0.72
CA VAL A 210 -2.07 -12.95 -1.43
C VAL A 210 -2.04 -13.33 -2.90
N LYS A 211 -0.88 -13.59 -3.51
CA LYS A 211 -0.72 -13.99 -4.91
C LYS A 211 -1.45 -15.29 -5.29
N GLU A 212 -1.82 -16.10 -4.31
CA GLU A 212 -2.55 -17.36 -4.48
C GLU A 212 -4.04 -17.21 -4.13
N ARG A 213 -4.47 -16.03 -3.65
CA ARG A 213 -5.76 -15.84 -2.99
C ARG A 213 -6.85 -15.31 -3.91
N ALA A 214 -6.93 -15.82 -5.13
CA ALA A 214 -7.98 -15.45 -6.09
C ALA A 214 -9.41 -15.68 -5.54
N ASP A 215 -9.56 -16.67 -4.66
CA ASP A 215 -10.79 -17.03 -3.95
C ASP A 215 -11.33 -15.93 -3.02
N GLY A 216 -10.46 -15.01 -2.59
CA GLY A 216 -10.82 -14.01 -1.60
C GLY A 216 -11.40 -12.71 -2.17
N HIS A 217 -11.48 -12.54 -3.50
CA HIS A 217 -11.88 -11.26 -4.12
C HIS A 217 -13.37 -10.95 -4.00
N LEU A 218 -13.74 -9.66 -4.07
CA LEU A 218 -15.13 -9.18 -4.13
C LEU A 218 -15.78 -9.61 -5.46
N GLN A 219 -16.28 -10.84 -5.54
CA GLN A 219 -16.92 -11.42 -6.74
C GLN A 219 -18.28 -10.77 -7.04
N GLY A 220 -18.30 -9.49 -7.42
CA GLY A 220 -19.51 -8.76 -7.84
C GLY A 220 -19.75 -8.80 -9.34
N ASP A 221 -20.97 -8.41 -9.75
CA ASP A 221 -21.46 -8.37 -11.15
C ASP A 221 -20.61 -7.53 -12.13
N LEU A 222 -19.61 -6.80 -11.62
CA LEU A 222 -18.68 -5.95 -12.39
C LEU A 222 -17.25 -6.52 -12.48
N GLY A 223 -16.95 -7.65 -11.83
CA GLY A 223 -15.63 -8.31 -11.92
C GLY A 223 -14.51 -7.57 -11.18
N ASP A 224 -14.78 -7.07 -9.96
CA ASP A 224 -13.72 -6.52 -9.09
C ASP A 224 -12.84 -7.64 -8.54
N CYS A 225 -11.79 -7.92 -9.29
CA CYS A 225 -10.78 -8.89 -8.90
C CYS A 225 -9.52 -8.25 -8.35
N LEU A 226 -9.64 -7.08 -7.74
CA LEU A 226 -8.52 -6.43 -7.05
C LEU A 226 -8.75 -6.35 -5.54
N HIS A 227 -9.98 -6.05 -5.13
CA HIS A 227 -10.34 -5.93 -3.72
C HIS A 227 -10.83 -7.27 -3.15
N TYR A 228 -10.68 -7.48 -1.84
CA TYR A 228 -11.02 -8.74 -1.15
C TYR A 228 -12.27 -8.61 -0.27
N HIS A 229 -12.96 -9.73 0.00
CA HIS A 229 -14.03 -9.81 1.00
C HIS A 229 -13.48 -9.68 2.43
N LEU A 230 -14.38 -9.30 3.34
CA LEU A 230 -14.21 -9.48 4.79
C LEU A 230 -15.26 -10.44 5.34
N PRO A 231 -14.87 -11.37 6.23
CA PRO A 231 -13.48 -11.73 6.56
C PRO A 231 -12.72 -12.30 5.34
N GLY A 232 -11.39 -12.23 5.33
CA GLY A 232 -10.60 -12.64 4.17
C GLY A 232 -9.10 -12.39 4.26
N PRO A 233 -8.36 -12.43 3.13
CA PRO A 233 -6.92 -12.14 3.09
C PRO A 233 -6.49 -10.86 3.84
N PRO A 234 -7.27 -9.76 3.84
CA PRO A 234 -6.96 -8.56 4.62
C PRO A 234 -6.82 -8.75 6.13
N ASP A 235 -7.42 -9.79 6.70
CA ASP A 235 -7.30 -10.08 8.13
C ASP A 235 -5.86 -10.46 8.51
N TRP A 236 -5.10 -11.04 7.59
CA TRP A 236 -3.65 -11.25 7.78
C TRP A 236 -2.87 -9.94 7.79
N TRP A 237 -3.34 -8.94 7.05
CA TRP A 237 -2.70 -7.63 6.98
C TRP A 237 -2.86 -6.89 8.31
N THR A 238 -4.07 -6.97 8.87
CA THR A 238 -4.39 -6.49 10.21
C THR A 238 -3.47 -7.12 11.25
N ARG A 239 -3.23 -8.44 11.21
CA ARG A 239 -2.34 -9.12 12.16
C ARG A 239 -0.90 -8.60 12.10
N VAL A 240 -0.32 -8.49 10.90
CA VAL A 240 1.04 -7.94 10.74
C VAL A 240 1.11 -6.50 11.23
N PHE A 241 0.10 -5.70 10.91
CA PHE A 241 0.01 -4.31 11.37
C PHE A 241 -0.06 -4.22 12.91
N LEU A 242 -0.80 -5.09 13.57
CA LEU A 242 -0.87 -5.14 15.04
C LEU A 242 0.49 -5.45 15.66
N GLU A 243 1.25 -6.39 15.10
CA GLU A 243 2.61 -6.66 15.58
C GLU A 243 3.53 -5.44 15.43
N VAL A 244 3.44 -4.73 14.29
CA VAL A 244 4.20 -3.49 14.10
C VAL A 244 3.78 -2.41 15.11
N LEU A 245 2.48 -2.29 15.40
CA LEU A 245 2.01 -1.36 16.43
C LEU A 245 2.50 -1.71 17.83
N ARG A 246 2.59 -3.00 18.18
CA ARG A 246 3.13 -3.47 19.47
C ARG A 246 4.55 -2.99 19.71
N GLU A 247 5.37 -2.88 18.66
CA GLU A 247 6.74 -2.37 18.77
C GLU A 247 6.83 -0.84 18.94
N LEU A 248 5.72 -0.11 18.80
CA LEU A 248 5.68 1.35 18.93
C LEU A 248 5.37 1.82 20.35
N VAL A 249 4.65 1.00 21.13
CA VAL A 249 4.14 1.32 22.48
C VAL A 249 5.07 0.84 23.60
#